data_AF-A0A3B8Z2W5-F1
#
_entry.id   AF-A0A3B8Z2W5-F1
#
_cell.length_a   1.000
_cell.length_b   1.000
_cell.length_c   1.000
_cell.angle_alpha   90.00
_cell.angle_beta   90.00
_cell.angle_gamma   90.00
#
_symmetry.space_group_name_H-M   'P 1'
#
loop_
_entity.id
_entity.type
_entity.pdbx_description
1 polymer ?
#
loop_
_entity_poly.entity_id
_entity_poly.type
_entity_poly.pdbx_seq_one_letter_code
_entity_poly.pdbx_strand_id
1 'polypeptide(L)'
;MSDDILSTQALLTEAMSRADGLSDLGEGPFTEPLERFLDSLREEAGLNDIGLLIAQERILGHTVNRLNYVEDRKRYPQIANQKIVRPVFIIGMPRTGTTVLHDILAQDTSNRAPMTWEVMFPSPPPETALFHTDPRIEACAATFPDIDAMIPGFKAMHPMGALLPQECVMLMDETMCKPQFHCQFRV
;
A
#
# COMPACT_ATOMS: atom_id res chain seq x y z
N MET A 1 20.46 19.40 3.05
CA MET A 1 19.32 19.08 3.96
C MET A 1 18.44 17.96 3.41
N SER A 2 18.38 17.74 2.08
CA SER A 2 17.59 16.65 1.46
C SER A 2 18.22 15.25 1.58
N ASP A 3 19.55 15.13 1.56
CA ASP A 3 20.22 13.81 1.51
C ASP A 3 19.99 12.93 2.74
N ASP A 4 19.73 13.54 3.90
CA ASP A 4 19.49 12.79 5.15
C ASP A 4 18.07 12.21 5.21
N ILE A 5 17.09 12.87 4.56
CA ILE A 5 15.67 12.52 4.59
C ILE A 5 15.36 11.28 3.72
N LEU A 6 16.12 11.09 2.64
CA LEU A 6 16.03 9.92 1.75
C LEU A 6 17.14 8.90 2.02
N SER A 7 17.72 8.90 3.22
CA SER A 7 18.65 7.87 3.66
C SER A 7 17.91 6.57 3.99
N THR A 8 18.36 5.45 3.41
CA THR A 8 17.84 4.11 3.73
C THR A 8 17.85 3.86 5.23
N GLN A 9 18.95 4.20 5.92
CA GLN A 9 19.06 3.97 7.35
C GLN A 9 18.07 4.81 8.16
N ALA A 10 17.89 6.09 7.79
CA ALA A 10 16.94 6.97 8.47
C ALA A 10 15.50 6.46 8.30
N LEU A 11 15.13 6.08 7.07
CA LEU A 11 13.82 5.54 6.75
C LEU A 11 13.53 4.22 7.47
N LEU A 12 14.50 3.30 7.51
CA LEU A 12 14.34 2.05 8.23
C LEU A 12 14.19 2.30 9.74
N THR A 13 15.00 3.18 10.32
CA THR A 13 14.92 3.50 11.76
C THR A 13 13.55 4.08 12.13
N GLU A 14 13.04 5.01 11.31
CA GLU A 14 11.72 5.60 11.50
C GLU A 14 10.60 4.57 11.31
N ALA A 15 10.68 3.72 10.28
CA ALA A 15 9.69 2.67 10.05
C ALA A 15 9.65 1.65 11.19
N MET A 16 10.80 1.26 11.73
CA MET A 16 10.89 0.38 12.91
C MET A 16 10.23 1.03 14.13
N SER A 17 10.45 2.34 14.34
CA SER A 17 9.79 3.10 15.41
C SER A 17 8.26 3.08 15.28
N ARG A 18 7.75 3.30 14.06
CA ARG A 18 6.31 3.25 13.74
C ARG A 18 5.69 1.85 13.80
N ALA A 19 6.51 0.81 13.72
CA ALA A 19 6.11 -0.60 13.77
C ALA A 19 6.44 -1.25 15.13
N ASP A 20 6.33 -0.50 16.24
CA ASP A 20 6.56 -0.99 17.60
C ASP A 20 7.93 -1.67 17.82
N GLY A 21 8.96 -1.21 17.11
CA GLY A 21 10.33 -1.73 17.21
C GLY A 21 10.60 -2.98 16.37
N LEU A 22 9.66 -3.44 15.55
CA LEU A 22 9.89 -4.55 14.61
C LEU A 22 11.03 -4.19 13.65
N SER A 23 11.95 -5.13 13.44
CA SER A 23 13.16 -4.94 12.63
C SER A 23 13.36 -5.98 11.53
N ASP A 24 12.57 -7.06 11.54
CA ASP A 24 12.72 -8.13 10.58
C ASP A 24 11.93 -7.83 9.30
N LEU A 25 12.65 -7.52 8.24
CA LEU A 25 12.10 -7.31 6.90
C LEU A 25 11.83 -8.63 6.18
N GLY A 26 12.12 -9.79 6.77
CA GLY A 26 11.89 -11.09 6.19
C GLY A 26 12.72 -11.37 4.93
N GLU A 27 12.39 -12.46 4.25
CA GLU A 27 13.09 -12.89 3.04
C GLU A 27 12.64 -12.14 1.77
N GLY A 28 13.46 -12.23 0.73
CA GLY A 28 13.16 -11.67 -0.59
C GLY A 28 13.68 -10.23 -0.79
N PRO A 29 13.44 -9.67 -1.98
CA PRO A 29 13.91 -8.34 -2.33
C PRO A 29 13.18 -7.27 -1.51
N PHE A 30 13.95 -6.35 -0.93
CA PHE A 30 13.42 -5.14 -0.30
C PHE A 30 14.46 -4.03 -0.24
N THR A 31 15.59 -4.27 0.45
CA THR A 31 16.61 -3.24 0.71
C THR A 31 17.26 -2.75 -0.58
N GLU A 32 17.68 -3.65 -1.47
CA GLU A 32 18.26 -3.26 -2.76
C GLU A 32 17.26 -2.46 -3.64
N PRO A 33 16.01 -2.92 -3.88
CA PRO A 33 15.03 -2.12 -4.61
C PRO A 33 14.71 -0.77 -3.94
N LEU A 34 14.67 -0.72 -2.60
CA LEU A 34 14.49 0.52 -1.85
C LEU A 34 15.63 1.50 -2.13
N GLU A 35 16.88 1.05 -2.01
CA GLU A 35 18.06 1.88 -2.29
C GLU A 35 18.03 2.42 -3.72
N ARG A 36 17.72 1.58 -4.70
CA ARG A 36 17.60 2.00 -6.10
C ARG A 36 16.50 3.03 -6.30
N PHE A 37 15.36 2.86 -5.64
CA PHE A 37 14.27 3.84 -5.74
C PHE A 37 14.67 5.17 -5.08
N LEU A 38 15.36 5.14 -3.94
CA LEU A 38 15.88 6.35 -3.29
C LEU A 38 16.92 7.07 -4.14
N ASP A 39 17.79 6.33 -4.83
CA ASP A 39 18.75 6.88 -5.79
C ASP A 39 18.03 7.62 -6.92
N SER A 40 17.07 6.98 -7.58
CA SER A 40 16.29 7.65 -8.65
C SER A 40 15.46 8.83 -8.14
N LEU A 41 14.92 8.77 -6.91
CA LEU A 41 14.25 9.93 -6.31
C LEU A 41 15.19 11.12 -6.11
N ARG A 42 16.45 10.87 -5.72
CA ARG A 42 17.46 11.90 -5.50
C ARG A 42 18.00 12.47 -6.81
N GLU A 43 18.26 11.61 -7.79
CA GLU A 43 18.99 11.99 -9.00
C GLU A 43 18.06 12.41 -10.16
N GLU A 44 16.86 11.83 -10.24
CA GLU A 44 16.03 11.91 -11.45
C GLU A 44 14.67 12.58 -11.22
N ALA A 45 14.08 12.42 -10.02
CA ALA A 45 12.68 12.77 -9.81
C ALA A 45 12.38 14.27 -9.76
N GLY A 46 13.37 15.12 -9.47
CA GLY A 46 13.20 16.57 -9.41
C GLY A 46 12.12 17.01 -8.42
N LEU A 47 12.08 16.37 -7.25
CA LEU A 47 11.05 16.59 -6.22
C LEU A 47 11.11 18.03 -5.67
N ASN A 48 9.93 18.62 -5.46
CA ASN A 48 9.77 19.76 -4.57
C ASN A 48 9.52 19.29 -3.13
N ASP A 49 9.42 20.22 -2.18
CA ASP A 49 9.26 19.90 -0.76
C ASP A 49 8.04 18.99 -0.47
N ILE A 50 6.91 19.22 -1.15
CA ILE A 50 5.71 18.39 -1.01
C ILE A 50 5.94 17.00 -1.60
N GLY A 51 6.57 16.92 -2.77
CA GLY A 51 6.90 15.66 -3.43
C GLY A 51 7.86 14.80 -2.59
N LEU A 52 8.82 15.44 -1.92
CA LEU A 52 9.73 14.79 -0.98
C LEU A 52 8.97 14.18 0.20
N LEU A 53 8.06 14.94 0.82
CA LEU A 53 7.22 14.45 1.92
C LEU A 53 6.33 13.28 1.48
N ILE A 54 5.70 13.38 0.30
CA ILE A 54 4.86 12.31 -0.24
C ILE A 54 5.68 11.04 -0.49
N ALA A 55 6.86 11.16 -1.09
CA ALA A 55 7.74 10.02 -1.34
C ALA A 55 8.16 9.35 -0.02
N GLN A 56 8.58 10.15 0.96
CA GLN A 56 8.99 9.67 2.28
C GLN A 56 7.86 8.90 2.99
N GLU A 57 6.68 9.51 3.13
CA GLU A 57 5.55 8.87 3.82
C GLU A 57 5.09 7.59 3.12
N ARG A 58 5.16 7.54 1.79
CA ARG A 58 4.83 6.34 1.02
C ARG A 58 5.82 5.21 1.30
N ILE A 59 7.11 5.49 1.28
CA ILE A 59 8.17 4.51 1.60
C ILE A 59 8.02 4.02 3.04
N LEU A 60 7.80 4.93 3.99
CA LEU A 60 7.61 4.58 5.40
C LEU A 60 6.38 3.68 5.58
N GLY A 61 5.23 4.02 5.00
CA GLY A 61 4.02 3.20 5.07
C GLY A 61 4.24 1.78 4.54
N HIS A 62 4.90 1.64 3.39
CA HIS A 62 5.20 0.31 2.83
C HIS A 62 6.19 -0.49 3.67
N THR A 63 7.19 0.18 4.26
CA THR A 63 8.18 -0.45 5.14
C THR A 63 7.53 -0.93 6.44
N VAL A 64 6.68 -0.09 7.06
CA VAL A 64 5.89 -0.44 8.24
C VAL A 64 4.98 -1.64 7.94
N ASN A 65 4.28 -1.62 6.81
CA ASN A 65 3.42 -2.75 6.42
C ASN A 65 4.25 -4.04 6.28
N ARG A 66 5.40 -4.00 5.58
CA ARG A 66 6.29 -5.16 5.44
C ARG A 66 6.73 -5.73 6.78
N LEU A 67 7.21 -4.88 7.70
CA LEU A 67 7.64 -5.30 9.04
C LEU A 67 6.50 -6.04 9.77
N ASN A 68 5.28 -5.48 9.68
CA ASN A 68 4.11 -6.08 10.28
C ASN A 68 3.70 -7.39 9.60
N TYR A 69 3.77 -7.55 8.27
CA TYR A 69 3.48 -8.83 7.61
C TYR A 69 4.41 -9.94 8.05
N VAL A 70 5.70 -9.63 8.15
CA VAL A 70 6.72 -10.60 8.56
C VAL A 70 6.44 -11.05 9.99
N GLU A 71 6.09 -10.12 10.87
CA GLU A 71 5.67 -10.43 12.23
C GLU A 71 4.35 -11.22 12.28
N ASP A 72 3.34 -10.85 11.50
CA ASP A 72 2.06 -11.55 11.44
C ASP A 72 2.23 -12.98 10.95
N ARG A 73 3.13 -13.25 10.01
CA ARG A 73 3.44 -14.61 9.56
C ARG A 73 4.09 -15.47 10.65
N LYS A 74 4.88 -14.86 11.54
CA LYS A 74 5.44 -15.55 12.72
C LYS A 74 4.39 -15.79 13.78
N ARG A 75 3.55 -14.78 14.04
CA ARG A 75 2.50 -14.81 15.07
C ARG A 75 1.36 -15.76 14.69
N TYR A 76 1.04 -15.83 13.40
CA TYR A 76 -0.07 -16.61 12.85
C TYR A 76 0.43 -17.61 11.78
N PRO A 77 1.21 -18.63 12.15
CA PRO A 77 1.80 -19.58 11.19
C PRO A 77 0.75 -20.34 10.36
N GLN A 78 -0.50 -20.42 10.83
CA GLN A 78 -1.63 -21.01 10.09
C GLN A 78 -1.97 -20.27 8.79
N ILE A 79 -1.52 -19.02 8.61
CA ILE A 79 -1.66 -18.29 7.34
C ILE A 79 -1.00 -19.08 6.20
N ALA A 80 0.15 -19.73 6.46
CA ALA A 80 0.85 -20.53 5.46
C ALA A 80 0.08 -21.78 5.00
N ASN A 81 -0.92 -22.21 5.76
CA ASN A 81 -1.76 -23.38 5.43
C ASN A 81 -2.99 -23.01 4.58
N GLN A 82 -3.29 -21.72 4.42
CA GLN A 82 -4.44 -21.27 3.63
C GLN A 82 -4.27 -21.61 2.15
N LYS A 83 -5.35 -22.04 1.50
CA LYS A 83 -5.36 -22.38 0.08
C LYS A 83 -6.18 -21.37 -0.70
N ILE A 84 -5.54 -20.65 -1.62
CA ILE A 84 -6.24 -19.78 -2.58
C ILE A 84 -6.62 -20.62 -3.79
N VAL A 85 -7.91 -20.94 -3.92
CA VAL A 85 -8.43 -21.86 -4.95
C VAL A 85 -9.12 -21.07 -6.05
N ARG A 86 -8.69 -21.26 -7.30
CA ARG A 86 -9.27 -20.62 -8.51
C ARG A 86 -9.38 -19.08 -8.42
N PRO A 87 -8.29 -18.36 -8.12
CA PRO A 87 -8.30 -16.90 -8.12
C PRO A 87 -8.61 -16.35 -9.52
N VAL A 88 -9.33 -15.24 -9.59
CA VAL A 88 -9.58 -14.48 -10.81
C VAL A 88 -8.66 -13.26 -10.83
N PHE A 89 -7.93 -13.09 -11.93
CA PHE A 89 -7.07 -11.92 -12.13
C PHE A 89 -7.61 -11.05 -13.25
N ILE A 90 -7.70 -9.75 -12.99
CA ILE A 90 -8.01 -8.74 -14.00
C ILE A 90 -6.69 -8.06 -14.36
N ILE A 91 -6.29 -8.16 -15.62
CA ILE A 91 -5.07 -7.54 -16.14
C ILE A 91 -5.44 -6.72 -17.36
N GLY A 92 -4.97 -5.49 -17.42
CA GLY A 92 -5.21 -4.59 -18.54
C GLY A 92 -4.45 -3.28 -18.37
N MET A 93 -4.41 -2.49 -19.44
CA MET A 93 -3.87 -1.14 -19.36
C MET A 93 -4.79 -0.24 -18.54
N PRO A 94 -4.26 0.82 -17.89
CA PRO A 94 -5.09 1.85 -17.30
C PRO A 94 -6.15 2.35 -18.29
N ARG A 95 -7.33 2.70 -17.78
CA ARG A 95 -8.45 3.28 -18.56
C ARG A 95 -9.12 2.34 -19.56
N THR A 96 -9.02 1.02 -19.37
CA THR A 96 -9.69 0.00 -20.20
C THR A 96 -10.94 -0.63 -19.57
N GLY A 97 -11.45 -0.05 -18.49
CA GLY A 97 -12.64 -0.55 -17.78
C GLY A 97 -12.35 -1.63 -16.73
N THR A 98 -11.07 -1.88 -16.40
CA THR A 98 -10.66 -2.85 -15.37
C THR A 98 -11.27 -2.55 -14.00
N THR A 99 -11.34 -1.28 -13.59
CA THR A 99 -11.97 -0.85 -12.33
C THR A 99 -13.45 -1.23 -12.28
N VAL A 100 -14.22 -0.93 -13.33
CA VAL A 100 -15.66 -1.28 -13.39
C VAL A 100 -15.86 -2.79 -13.33
N LEU A 101 -15.04 -3.55 -14.06
CA LEU A 101 -15.09 -5.02 -14.00
C LEU A 101 -14.75 -5.55 -12.60
N HIS A 102 -13.73 -4.97 -11.95
CA HIS A 102 -13.33 -5.34 -10.60
C HIS A 102 -14.46 -5.08 -9.60
N ASP A 103 -15.09 -3.91 -9.66
CA ASP A 103 -16.19 -3.53 -8.78
C ASP A 103 -17.41 -4.45 -8.95
N ILE A 104 -17.74 -4.82 -10.19
CA ILE A 104 -18.84 -5.76 -10.49
C ILE A 104 -18.54 -7.14 -9.91
N LEU A 105 -17.34 -7.68 -10.13
CA LEU A 105 -16.97 -9.01 -9.62
C LEU A 105 -16.89 -9.03 -8.08
N ALA A 106 -16.52 -7.91 -7.46
CA ALA A 106 -16.49 -7.74 -6.01
C ALA A 106 -17.87 -7.69 -5.34
N GLN A 107 -18.96 -7.52 -6.10
CA GLN A 107 -20.32 -7.57 -5.54
C GLN A 107 -20.79 -9.00 -5.19
N ASP A 108 -20.19 -10.03 -5.78
CA ASP A 108 -20.54 -11.41 -5.45
C ASP A 108 -19.98 -11.77 -4.08
N THR A 109 -20.86 -12.04 -3.11
CA THR A 109 -20.51 -12.44 -1.74
C THR A 109 -19.71 -13.75 -1.66
N SER A 110 -19.69 -14.54 -2.74
CA SER A 110 -18.87 -15.75 -2.86
C SER A 110 -17.42 -15.45 -3.22
N ASN A 111 -17.13 -14.22 -3.68
CA ASN A 111 -15.82 -13.73 -4.03
C ASN A 111 -15.28 -12.78 -2.96
N ARG A 112 -13.96 -12.62 -2.92
CA ARG A 112 -13.28 -11.69 -2.04
C ARG A 112 -12.30 -10.84 -2.83
N ALA A 113 -12.54 -9.53 -2.88
CA ALA A 113 -11.59 -8.54 -3.40
C ALA A 113 -10.90 -7.81 -2.24
N PRO A 114 -9.59 -7.53 -2.33
CA PRO A 114 -8.91 -6.75 -1.29
C PRO A 114 -9.50 -5.34 -1.24
N MET A 115 -9.89 -4.88 -0.05
CA MET A 115 -10.44 -3.55 0.16
C MET A 115 -9.33 -2.56 0.46
N THR A 116 -9.57 -1.29 0.16
CA THR A 116 -8.56 -0.24 0.32
C THR A 116 -8.02 -0.15 1.74
N TRP A 117 -8.86 -0.30 2.77
CA TRP A 117 -8.41 -0.30 4.16
C TRP A 117 -7.52 -1.49 4.52
N GLU A 118 -7.78 -2.68 3.97
CA GLU A 118 -6.97 -3.87 4.24
C GLU A 118 -5.59 -3.75 3.62
N VAL A 119 -5.51 -3.20 2.41
CA VAL A 119 -4.22 -3.03 1.75
C VAL A 119 -3.42 -1.88 2.38
N MET A 120 -4.10 -0.84 2.85
CA MET A 120 -3.45 0.29 3.52
C MET A 120 -2.94 -0.09 4.92
N PHE A 121 -3.75 -0.82 5.70
CA PHE A 121 -3.45 -1.23 7.06
C PHE A 121 -3.70 -2.75 7.22
N PRO A 122 -2.78 -3.60 6.75
CA PRO A 122 -2.99 -5.05 6.67
C PRO A 122 -2.88 -5.77 8.01
N SER A 123 -2.19 -5.16 8.97
CA SER A 123 -1.92 -5.74 10.28
C SER A 123 -2.71 -5.06 11.41
N PRO A 124 -3.19 -5.82 12.40
CA PRO A 124 -3.18 -7.29 12.48
C PRO A 124 -4.12 -7.91 11.42
N PRO A 125 -3.97 -9.21 11.06
CA PRO A 125 -4.86 -9.83 10.10
C PRO A 125 -6.32 -9.71 10.58
N PRO A 126 -7.26 -9.25 9.72
CA PRO A 126 -8.61 -8.92 10.16
C PRO A 126 -9.39 -10.15 10.62
N GLU A 127 -10.15 -10.00 11.69
CA GLU A 127 -11.06 -11.03 12.17
C GLU A 127 -12.38 -10.98 11.39
N THR A 128 -12.89 -12.15 10.98
CA THR A 128 -14.15 -12.25 10.21
C THR A 128 -15.33 -11.57 10.92
N ALA A 129 -15.39 -11.64 12.26
CA ALA A 129 -16.48 -11.05 13.04
C ALA A 129 -16.48 -9.51 13.02
N LEU A 130 -15.31 -8.89 12.87
CA LEU A 130 -15.13 -7.44 12.90
C LEU A 130 -14.91 -6.85 11.51
N PHE A 131 -15.01 -7.66 10.45
CA PHE A 131 -14.57 -7.30 9.11
C PHE A 131 -15.19 -5.99 8.57
N HIS A 132 -16.44 -5.70 8.94
CA HIS A 132 -17.16 -4.50 8.51
C HIS A 132 -17.13 -3.35 9.53
N THR A 133 -16.52 -3.57 10.69
CA THR A 133 -16.46 -2.62 11.81
C THR A 133 -15.03 -2.48 12.35
N ASP A 134 -14.04 -2.91 11.57
CA ASP A 134 -12.63 -2.82 11.96
C ASP A 134 -12.24 -1.34 12.07
N PRO A 135 -11.62 -0.91 13.18
CA PRO A 135 -11.25 0.50 13.38
C PRO A 135 -10.30 1.03 12.29
N ARG A 136 -9.58 0.15 11.58
CA ARG A 136 -8.73 0.55 10.45
C ARG A 136 -9.52 1.06 9.26
N ILE A 137 -10.82 0.76 9.16
CA ILE A 137 -11.70 1.34 8.15
C ILE A 137 -11.79 2.85 8.34
N GLU A 138 -12.02 3.29 9.58
CA GLU A 138 -12.09 4.72 9.93
C GLU A 138 -10.72 5.38 9.79
N ALA A 139 -9.65 4.70 10.23
CA ALA A 139 -8.28 5.18 10.03
C ALA A 139 -7.96 5.40 8.54
N CYS A 140 -8.35 4.45 7.68
CA CYS A 140 -8.19 4.57 6.23
C CYS A 140 -9.01 5.72 5.67
N ALA A 141 -10.28 5.85 6.07
CA ALA A 141 -11.13 6.93 5.63
C ALA A 141 -10.54 8.31 5.98
N ALA A 142 -9.90 8.43 7.15
CA ALA A 142 -9.26 9.67 7.60
C ALA A 142 -8.00 10.06 6.80
N THR A 143 -7.39 9.13 6.05
CA THR A 143 -6.23 9.45 5.18
C THR A 143 -6.63 10.10 3.87
N PHE A 144 -7.90 9.99 3.46
CA PHE A 144 -8.33 10.61 2.22
C PHE A 144 -8.46 12.12 2.43
N PRO A 145 -7.78 12.94 1.61
CA PRO A 145 -8.01 14.37 1.63
C PRO A 145 -9.46 14.65 1.24
N ASP A 146 -10.00 15.79 1.68
CA ASP A 146 -11.25 16.31 1.13
C ASP A 146 -11.02 16.82 -0.30
N ILE A 147 -10.78 15.86 -1.20
CA ILE A 147 -10.36 16.12 -2.56
C ILE A 147 -11.46 16.82 -3.36
N ASP A 148 -12.74 16.62 -2.98
CA ASP A 148 -13.85 17.30 -3.65
C ASP A 148 -13.89 18.79 -3.28
N ALA A 149 -13.39 19.19 -2.10
CA ALA A 149 -13.20 20.59 -1.77
C ALA A 149 -12.10 21.26 -2.61
N MET A 150 -11.08 20.50 -3.04
CA MET A 150 -10.00 21.00 -3.90
C MET A 150 -10.34 20.90 -5.40
N ILE A 151 -10.99 19.81 -5.80
CA ILE A 151 -11.33 19.43 -7.17
C ILE A 151 -12.79 18.95 -7.18
N PRO A 152 -13.76 19.85 -7.34
CA PRO A 152 -15.17 19.48 -7.35
C PRO A 152 -15.49 18.39 -8.38
N GLY A 153 -16.14 17.31 -7.93
CA GLY A 153 -16.53 16.19 -8.80
C GLY A 153 -15.43 15.15 -9.04
N PHE A 154 -14.28 15.25 -8.36
CA PHE A 154 -13.18 14.29 -8.50
C PHE A 154 -13.64 12.87 -8.17
N LYS A 155 -14.38 12.67 -7.08
CA LYS A 155 -14.84 11.32 -6.69
C LYS A 155 -15.83 10.69 -7.67
N ALA A 156 -16.50 11.50 -8.50
CA ALA A 156 -17.35 10.97 -9.57
C ALA A 156 -16.52 10.36 -10.72
N MET A 157 -15.30 10.86 -10.94
CA MET A 157 -14.36 10.35 -11.95
C MET A 157 -13.43 9.27 -11.40
N HIS A 158 -13.10 9.35 -10.11
CA HIS A 158 -12.21 8.43 -9.41
C HIS A 158 -12.82 8.06 -8.05
N PRO A 159 -13.64 7.01 -8.00
CA PRO A 159 -14.20 6.53 -6.74
C PRO A 159 -13.08 6.18 -5.76
N MET A 160 -13.12 6.79 -4.57
CA MET A 160 -12.18 6.52 -3.49
C MET A 160 -12.97 6.30 -2.20
N GLY A 161 -12.55 5.29 -1.44
CA GLY A 161 -13.17 4.96 -0.17
C GLY A 161 -12.53 3.75 0.47
N ALA A 162 -12.56 3.70 1.80
CA ALA A 162 -11.93 2.64 2.58
C ALA A 162 -12.48 1.25 2.21
N LEU A 163 -13.79 1.16 1.95
CA LEU A 163 -14.52 -0.06 1.62
C LEU A 163 -14.63 -0.34 0.11
N LEU A 164 -13.87 0.37 -0.73
CA LEU A 164 -13.81 0.08 -2.16
C LEU A 164 -12.71 -0.94 -2.48
N PRO A 165 -12.92 -1.83 -3.47
CA PRO A 165 -11.90 -2.75 -3.96
C PRO A 165 -10.62 -2.01 -4.38
N GLN A 166 -9.46 -2.61 -4.10
CA GLN A 166 -8.15 -2.02 -4.34
C GLN A 166 -7.30 -2.89 -5.26
N GLU A 167 -6.47 -2.25 -6.08
CA GLU A 167 -5.59 -2.93 -7.02
C GLU A 167 -4.42 -3.61 -6.30
N CYS A 168 -4.00 -4.76 -6.81
CA CYS A 168 -2.91 -5.56 -6.24
C CYS A 168 -1.56 -4.83 -6.22
N VAL A 169 -1.40 -3.78 -7.04
CA VAL A 169 -0.18 -2.98 -7.06
C VAL A 169 0.13 -2.43 -5.67
N MET A 170 -0.90 -2.05 -4.90
CA MET A 170 -0.75 -1.51 -3.55
C MET A 170 -0.19 -2.53 -2.54
N LEU A 171 -0.33 -3.84 -2.80
CA LEU A 171 0.29 -4.91 -2.01
C LEU A 171 1.73 -5.19 -2.47
N MET A 172 1.99 -5.08 -3.79
CA MET A 172 3.34 -5.25 -4.33
C MET A 172 4.31 -4.19 -3.78
N ASP A 173 3.79 -3.04 -3.35
CA ASP A 173 4.49 -1.94 -2.71
C ASP A 173 5.42 -2.38 -1.57
N GLU A 174 5.07 -3.44 -0.85
CA GLU A 174 5.81 -3.96 0.32
C GLU A 174 7.10 -4.69 -0.06
N THR A 175 7.35 -4.91 -1.35
CA THR A 175 8.63 -5.43 -1.87
C THR A 175 9.51 -4.34 -2.47
N MET A 176 9.03 -3.09 -2.53
CA MET A 176 9.65 -1.97 -3.24
C MET A 176 9.88 -2.23 -4.74
N CYS A 177 9.30 -3.30 -5.30
CA CYS A 177 9.35 -3.65 -6.72
C CYS A 177 7.98 -3.47 -7.37
N LYS A 178 7.72 -2.30 -7.97
CA LYS A 178 6.41 -2.03 -8.58
C LYS A 178 6.46 -1.05 -9.75
N PRO A 179 5.50 -1.15 -10.69
CA PRO A 179 5.35 -0.17 -11.76
C PRO A 179 4.77 1.18 -11.26
N GLN A 180 4.04 1.19 -10.14
CA GLN A 180 3.34 2.39 -9.66
C GLN A 180 4.27 3.55 -9.33
N PHE A 181 5.51 3.30 -8.91
CA PHE A 181 6.46 4.37 -8.65
C PHE A 181 6.73 5.21 -9.92
N HIS A 182 6.83 4.59 -11.09
CA HIS A 182 6.98 5.31 -12.37
C HIS A 182 5.74 6.11 -12.78
N CYS A 183 4.56 5.78 -12.23
CA CYS A 183 3.34 6.55 -12.44
C CYS A 183 3.21 7.75 -11.49
N GLN A 184 3.99 7.77 -10.40
CA GLN A 184 3.91 8.76 -9.33
C GLN A 184 5.11 9.71 -9.31
N PHE A 185 6.27 9.19 -9.67
CA PHE A 185 7.55 9.88 -9.66
C PHE A 185 8.26 9.67 -10.99
N ARG A 186 9.16 10.59 -11.31
CA ARG A 186 10.09 10.42 -12.44
C ARG A 186 11.29 9.60 -11.96
N VAL A 187 11.17 8.28 -12.05
CA VAL A 187 12.17 7.27 -11.65
C VAL A 187 12.20 6.13 -12.66
#